data_AF-A0AAD9Q7T7-F1
#
_entry.id   AF-A0AAD9Q7T7-F1
#
_cell.length_a   1.000
_cell.length_b   1.000
_cell.length_c   1.000
_cell.angle_alpha   90.00
_cell.angle_beta   90.00
_cell.angle_gamma   90.00
#
_symmetry.space_group_name_H-M   'P 1'
#
loop_
_entity.id
_entity.type
_entity.pdbx_description
1 polymer ?
#
loop_
_entity_poly.entity_id
_entity_poly.type
_entity_poly.pdbx_seq_one_letter_code
_entity_poly.pdbx_strand_id
1 'polypeptide(L)'
;MVRRAENKTTHEKLGTRYGCYFSVLLELEYFNAVPFTVVDPMHNLFPGTAKRMFQLWLERDVLTKSKLKTIEERINKLDVGAGFGRLPHKIASNHGKYKASQWKNWTMIYSTYALHGLLASEHLNCWHTYVMACGLLSAVPVLSHNDLKKADMLLLKFCTQGSMDGKKFA
;
A
#
# COMPACT_ATOMS: atom_id res chain seq x y z
N MET A 1 7.07 21.97 15.57
CA MET A 1 5.59 21.90 15.58
C MET A 1 5.06 20.68 16.34
N VAL A 2 5.56 19.47 16.06
CA VAL A 2 5.19 18.24 16.82
C VAL A 2 5.87 18.19 18.21
N ARG A 3 7.13 18.67 18.34
CA ARG A 3 7.89 18.72 19.61
C ARG A 3 7.19 19.49 20.74
N ARG A 4 6.41 20.52 20.41
CA ARG A 4 5.74 21.41 21.36
C ARG A 4 4.31 20.95 21.70
N ALA A 5 3.95 19.72 21.33
CA ALA A 5 2.66 19.16 21.68
C ALA A 5 2.55 18.99 23.19
N GLU A 6 1.47 19.51 23.78
CA GLU A 6 1.25 19.49 25.23
C GLU A 6 1.05 18.06 25.76
N ASN A 7 0.34 17.21 25.01
CA ASN A 7 -0.01 15.85 25.40
C ASN A 7 0.33 14.82 24.31
N LYS A 8 0.50 13.55 24.72
CA LYS A 8 0.80 12.43 23.81
C LYS A 8 -0.22 12.29 22.67
N THR A 9 -1.50 12.49 22.95
CA THR A 9 -2.56 12.44 21.93
C THR A 9 -2.42 13.54 20.88
N THR A 10 -2.06 14.75 21.29
CA THR A 10 -1.82 15.88 20.38
C THR A 10 -0.56 15.63 19.55
N HIS A 11 0.48 15.05 20.16
CA HIS A 11 1.69 14.63 19.47
C HIS A 11 1.40 13.59 18.38
N GLU A 12 0.62 12.54 18.69
CA GLU A 12 0.21 11.51 17.73
C GLU A 12 -0.65 12.07 16.59
N LYS A 13 -1.60 12.96 16.90
CA LYS A 13 -2.42 13.64 15.88
C LYS A 13 -1.58 14.48 14.94
N LEU A 14 -0.63 15.27 15.46
CA LEU A 14 0.25 16.11 14.65
C LEU A 14 1.19 15.25 13.80
N GLY A 15 1.78 14.19 14.38
CA GLY A 15 2.64 13.26 13.64
C GLY A 15 1.91 12.58 12.49
N THR A 16 0.66 12.16 12.72
CA THR A 16 -0.20 11.57 11.68
C THR A 16 -0.56 12.57 10.59
N ARG A 17 -0.93 13.80 10.98
CA ARG A 17 -1.35 14.85 10.04
C ARG A 17 -0.22 15.29 9.10
N TYR A 18 0.99 15.44 9.62
CA TYR A 18 2.14 15.92 8.85
C TYR A 18 3.03 14.78 8.32
N GLY A 19 2.72 13.52 8.64
CA GLY A 19 3.51 12.36 8.25
C GLY A 19 4.93 12.33 8.84
N CYS A 20 5.19 13.10 9.90
CA CYS A 20 6.52 13.28 10.46
C CYS A 20 6.44 13.43 11.98
N TYR A 21 7.17 12.59 12.71
CA TYR A 21 7.35 12.72 14.15
C TYR A 21 8.57 13.57 14.47
N PHE A 22 8.59 14.16 15.66
CA PHE A 22 9.79 14.86 16.12
C PHE A 22 10.99 13.90 16.17
N SER A 23 12.10 14.32 15.58
CA SER A 23 13.41 13.68 15.67
C SER A 23 14.46 14.78 15.74
N VAL A 24 15.52 14.56 16.52
CA VAL A 24 16.67 15.49 16.61
C VAL A 24 17.30 15.71 15.24
N LEU A 25 17.21 14.72 14.33
CA LEU A 25 17.70 14.86 12.96
C LEU A 25 17.04 16.02 12.20
N LEU A 26 15.77 16.33 12.48
CA LEU A 26 15.05 17.43 11.83
C LEU A 26 15.52 18.81 12.28
N GLU A 27 16.32 18.89 13.35
CA GLU A 27 16.91 20.15 13.83
C GLU A 27 18.26 20.45 13.18
N LEU A 28 18.84 19.48 12.46
CA LEU A 28 20.10 19.65 11.76
C LEU A 28 19.86 20.44 10.47
N GLU A 29 20.51 21.59 10.31
CA GLU A 29 20.35 22.46 9.13
C GLU A 29 20.63 21.77 7.80
N TYR A 30 21.51 20.76 7.81
CA TYR A 30 21.89 20.00 6.62
C TYR A 30 20.97 18.81 6.33
N PHE A 31 20.11 18.39 7.27
CA PHE A 31 19.28 17.20 7.10
C PHE A 31 17.92 17.55 6.50
N ASN A 32 17.63 17.01 5.32
CA ASN A 32 16.30 17.10 4.72
C ASN A 32 15.64 15.72 4.70
N ALA A 33 14.59 15.54 5.50
CA ALA A 33 13.92 14.26 5.66
C ALA A 33 13.35 13.67 4.37
N VAL A 34 12.98 14.51 3.40
CA VAL A 34 12.36 14.06 2.14
C VAL A 34 13.37 13.35 1.22
N PRO A 35 14.47 13.98 0.80
CA PRO A 35 15.49 13.33 -0.03
C PRO A 35 16.40 12.37 0.74
N PHE A 36 16.58 12.55 2.06
CA PHE A 36 17.59 11.80 2.82
C PHE A 36 17.02 10.57 3.53
N THR A 37 15.70 10.36 3.48
CA THR A 37 15.08 9.12 3.97
C THR A 37 14.86 8.18 2.79
N VAL A 38 15.52 7.02 2.82
CA VAL A 38 15.29 5.97 1.83
C VAL A 38 13.88 5.41 2.02
N VAL A 39 13.13 5.27 0.94
CA VAL A 39 11.82 4.60 0.94
C VAL A 39 12.02 3.14 1.34
N ASP A 40 11.34 2.68 2.39
CA ASP A 40 11.30 1.27 2.75
C ASP A 40 10.19 0.59 1.92
N PRO A 41 10.54 -0.23 0.90
CA PRO A 41 9.54 -0.85 0.05
C PRO A 41 8.58 -1.73 0.85
N MET A 42 9.05 -2.39 1.93
CA MET A 42 8.22 -3.31 2.69
C MET A 42 7.11 -2.59 3.45
N HIS A 43 7.40 -1.43 4.05
CA HIS A 43 6.43 -0.72 4.88
C HIS A 43 5.68 0.39 4.12
N ASN A 44 6.34 1.09 3.20
CA ASN A 44 5.68 2.16 2.44
C ASN A 44 4.73 1.60 1.37
N LEU A 45 5.11 0.53 0.67
CA LEU A 45 4.28 -0.03 -0.41
C LEU A 45 3.15 -0.90 0.16
N PHE A 46 3.46 -1.84 1.05
CA PHE A 46 2.48 -2.87 1.43
C PHE A 46 1.52 -2.39 2.55
N PRO A 47 1.92 -2.26 3.83
CA PRO A 47 1.03 -1.77 4.86
C PRO A 47 0.74 -0.27 4.75
N GLY A 48 1.53 0.50 3.98
CA GLY A 48 1.24 1.89 3.65
C GLY A 48 0.20 1.99 2.53
N THR A 49 0.65 1.93 1.28
CA THR A 49 -0.18 2.24 0.11
C THR A 49 -1.22 1.16 -0.20
N ALA A 50 -0.84 -0.13 -0.24
CA ALA A 50 -1.77 -1.21 -0.57
C ALA A 50 -2.91 -1.33 0.45
N LYS A 51 -2.58 -1.23 1.75
CA LYS A 51 -3.58 -1.16 2.82
C LYS A 51 -4.52 0.03 2.64
N ARG A 52 -3.98 1.23 2.36
CA ARG A 52 -4.80 2.43 2.18
C ARG A 52 -5.74 2.30 0.99
N MET A 53 -5.28 1.75 -0.13
CA MET A 53 -6.12 1.48 -1.30
C MET A 53 -7.26 0.52 -0.98
N PHE A 54 -6.95 -0.58 -0.28
CA PHE A 54 -7.98 -1.53 0.15
C PHE A 54 -9.02 -0.86 1.06
N GLN A 55 -8.58 -0.02 2.02
CA GLN A 55 -9.49 0.74 2.89
C GLN A 55 -10.34 1.73 2.09
N LEU A 56 -9.77 2.42 1.10
CA LEU A 56 -10.51 3.35 0.25
C LEU A 56 -11.60 2.63 -0.57
N TRP A 57 -11.32 1.42 -1.05
CA TRP A 57 -12.35 0.62 -1.74
C TRP A 57 -13.48 0.19 -0.81
N LEU A 58 -13.21 0.00 0.49
CA LEU A 58 -14.25 -0.24 1.49
C LEU A 58 -15.02 1.06 1.80
N GLU A 59 -14.32 2.17 2.02
CA GLU A 59 -14.90 3.49 2.34
C GLU A 59 -15.80 4.03 1.23
N ARG A 60 -15.49 3.73 -0.04
CA ARG A 60 -16.27 4.14 -1.21
C ARG A 60 -17.28 3.08 -1.68
N ASP A 61 -17.54 2.04 -0.88
CA ASP A 61 -18.44 0.92 -1.22
C ASP A 61 -18.12 0.19 -2.54
N VAL A 62 -16.90 0.36 -3.06
CA VAL A 62 -16.41 -0.36 -4.25
C VAL A 62 -16.32 -1.86 -3.94
N LEU A 63 -15.84 -2.19 -2.74
CA LEU A 63 -15.81 -3.55 -2.18
C LEU A 63 -16.85 -3.69 -1.07
N THR A 64 -18.04 -4.15 -1.43
CA THR A 64 -19.11 -4.47 -0.48
C THR A 64 -18.83 -5.78 0.27
N LYS A 65 -19.57 -6.04 1.36
CA LYS A 65 -19.46 -7.29 2.14
C LYS A 65 -19.64 -8.56 1.30
N SER A 66 -20.50 -8.53 0.27
CA SER A 66 -20.68 -9.67 -0.63
C SER A 66 -19.43 -9.92 -1.49
N LYS A 67 -18.86 -8.85 -2.07
CA LYS A 67 -17.61 -8.94 -2.84
C LYS A 67 -16.43 -9.42 -1.98
N LEU A 68 -16.37 -9.02 -0.71
CA LEU A 68 -15.36 -9.51 0.23
C LEU A 68 -15.46 -11.02 0.48
N LYS A 69 -16.67 -11.59 0.55
CA LYS A 69 -16.84 -13.05 0.64
C LYS A 69 -16.33 -13.74 -0.63
N THR A 70 -16.61 -13.19 -1.81
CA THR A 70 -16.08 -13.73 -3.08
C THR A 70 -14.55 -13.67 -3.13
N ILE A 71 -13.94 -12.59 -2.63
CA ILE A 71 -12.47 -12.47 -2.50
C ILE A 71 -11.92 -13.56 -1.58
N GLU A 72 -12.56 -13.80 -0.44
CA GLU A 72 -12.18 -14.83 0.53
C GLU A 72 -12.24 -16.23 -0.08
N GLU A 73 -13.32 -16.56 -0.79
CA GLU A 73 -13.46 -17.82 -1.53
C GLU A 73 -12.37 -18.00 -2.60
N ARG A 74 -12.06 -16.94 -3.35
CA ARG A 74 -11.00 -16.97 -4.38
C ARG A 74 -9.62 -17.20 -3.78
N ILE A 75 -9.33 -16.58 -2.65
CA ILE A 75 -8.06 -16.78 -1.93
C ILE A 75 -7.95 -18.20 -1.41
N ASN A 76 -9.03 -18.76 -0.88
CA ASN A 76 -9.06 -20.14 -0.38
C ASN A 76 -8.92 -21.18 -1.50
N LYS A 77 -9.36 -20.85 -2.72
CA LYS A 77 -9.19 -21.71 -3.91
C LYS A 77 -7.79 -21.63 -4.51
N LEU A 78 -7.06 -20.54 -4.28
CA LEU A 78 -5.73 -20.38 -4.83
C LEU A 78 -4.73 -21.17 -3.97
N ASP A 79 -4.31 -22.33 -4.47
CA ASP A 79 -3.21 -23.07 -3.88
C ASP A 79 -1.89 -22.36 -4.23
N VAL A 80 -1.24 -21.82 -3.19
CA VAL A 80 0.05 -21.16 -3.34
C VAL A 80 1.08 -22.06 -2.68
N GLY A 81 2.12 -22.42 -3.43
CA GLY A 81 3.16 -23.34 -2.98
C GLY A 81 3.75 -22.95 -1.61
N ALA A 82 4.18 -23.96 -0.84
CA ALA A 82 4.55 -23.83 0.58
C ALA A 82 5.59 -22.74 0.91
N GLY A 83 6.35 -22.24 -0.07
CA GLY A 83 7.29 -21.13 0.10
C GLY A 83 6.64 -19.75 0.28
N PHE A 84 5.36 -19.58 -0.06
CA PHE A 84 4.63 -18.32 0.10
C PHE A 84 3.64 -18.46 1.26
N GLY A 85 3.88 -17.72 2.36
CA GLY A 85 3.03 -17.80 3.55
C GLY A 85 1.55 -17.49 3.25
N ARG A 86 0.64 -18.28 3.83
CA ARG A 86 -0.81 -18.15 3.63
C ARG A 86 -1.36 -16.83 4.16
N LEU A 87 -2.32 -16.25 3.43
CA LEU A 87 -3.12 -15.15 3.94
C LEU A 87 -4.11 -15.64 5.01
N PRO A 88 -4.46 -14.81 6.01
CA PRO A 88 -5.53 -15.14 6.95
C PRO A 88 -6.85 -15.36 6.21
N HIS A 89 -7.46 -16.52 6.46
CA HIS A 89 -8.65 -16.99 5.76
C HIS A 89 -9.92 -16.18 6.00
N LYS A 90 -9.93 -15.19 6.91
CA LYS A 90 -11.12 -14.39 7.26
C LYS A 90 -10.92 -12.93 6.90
N ILE A 91 -11.05 -12.61 5.62
CA ILE A 91 -10.84 -11.24 5.11
C ILE A 91 -12.03 -10.36 5.44
N ALA A 92 -13.24 -10.93 5.30
CA ALA A 92 -14.49 -10.23 5.56
C ALA A 92 -14.63 -9.77 7.01
N SER A 93 -14.11 -10.54 7.98
CA SER A 93 -14.17 -10.17 9.41
C SER A 93 -12.98 -9.33 9.89
N ASN A 94 -11.83 -9.42 9.20
CA ASN A 94 -10.59 -8.80 9.66
C ASN A 94 -10.32 -7.43 9.03
N HIS A 95 -11.12 -7.01 8.03
CA HIS A 95 -11.09 -5.67 7.42
C HIS A 95 -9.68 -5.13 7.08
N GLY A 96 -8.77 -5.98 6.62
CA GLY A 96 -7.40 -5.56 6.27
C GLY A 96 -6.42 -5.43 7.45
N LYS A 97 -6.70 -6.07 8.60
CA LYS A 97 -5.69 -6.22 9.67
C LYS A 97 -4.68 -7.33 9.31
N TYR A 98 -3.81 -7.03 8.35
CA TYR A 98 -2.69 -7.89 7.96
C TYR A 98 -1.35 -7.35 8.47
N LYS A 99 -0.42 -8.27 8.71
CA LYS A 99 1.01 -7.95 8.91
C LYS A 99 1.63 -7.50 7.59
N ALA A 100 2.79 -6.84 7.64
CA ALA A 100 3.49 -6.36 6.44
C ALA A 100 3.75 -7.47 5.40
N SER A 101 4.22 -8.65 5.84
CA SER A 101 4.44 -9.81 4.96
C SER A 101 3.15 -10.34 4.31
N GLN A 102 2.03 -10.27 5.02
CA GLN A 102 0.72 -10.65 4.49
C GLN A 102 0.23 -9.61 3.47
N TRP A 103 0.42 -8.31 3.72
CA TRP A 103 0.14 -7.27 2.73
C TRP A 103 1.00 -7.40 1.48
N LYS A 104 2.26 -7.85 1.62
CA LYS A 104 3.13 -8.19 0.49
C LYS A 104 2.51 -9.32 -0.33
N ASN A 105 2.15 -10.44 0.29
CA ASN A 105 1.56 -11.58 -0.41
C ASN A 105 0.20 -11.23 -1.04
N TRP A 106 -0.65 -10.48 -0.33
CA TRP A 106 -1.89 -9.94 -0.90
C TRP A 106 -1.61 -9.16 -2.18
N THR A 107 -0.72 -8.17 -2.13
CA THR A 107 -0.44 -7.30 -3.27
C THR A 107 0.14 -8.08 -4.43
N MET A 108 1.16 -8.90 -4.17
CA MET A 108 1.95 -9.56 -5.21
C MET A 108 1.31 -10.79 -5.84
N ILE A 109 0.52 -11.56 -5.08
CA ILE A 109 0.06 -12.89 -5.48
C ILE A 109 -1.46 -12.92 -5.64
N TYR A 110 -2.18 -12.47 -4.61
CA TYR A 110 -3.61 -12.71 -4.54
C TYR A 110 -4.45 -11.60 -5.18
N SER A 111 -4.03 -10.34 -5.07
CA SER A 111 -4.89 -9.18 -5.34
C SER A 111 -5.38 -9.12 -6.78
N THR A 112 -4.53 -9.38 -7.77
CA THR A 112 -4.88 -9.35 -9.19
C THR A 112 -5.95 -10.38 -9.54
N TYR A 113 -5.79 -11.61 -9.06
CA TYR A 113 -6.77 -12.68 -9.24
C TYR A 113 -8.06 -12.44 -8.44
N ALA A 114 -7.91 -12.09 -7.16
CA ALA A 114 -9.03 -11.94 -6.25
C ALA A 114 -9.95 -10.77 -6.65
N LEU A 115 -9.41 -9.67 -7.16
CA LEU A 115 -10.16 -8.47 -7.55
C LEU A 115 -10.71 -8.52 -8.99
N HIS A 116 -10.32 -9.52 -9.78
CA HIS A 116 -10.71 -9.63 -11.19
C HIS A 116 -12.25 -9.70 -11.35
N GLY A 117 -12.83 -8.77 -12.11
CA GLY A 117 -14.28 -8.67 -12.31
C GLY A 117 -15.08 -8.17 -11.09
N LEU A 118 -14.41 -7.75 -10.00
CA LEU A 118 -15.05 -7.10 -8.84
C LEU A 118 -14.90 -5.58 -8.85
N LEU A 119 -13.80 -5.10 -9.45
CA LEU A 119 -13.51 -3.70 -9.71
C LEU A 119 -13.81 -3.37 -11.19
N ALA A 120 -14.13 -2.11 -11.49
CA ALA A 120 -14.19 -1.68 -12.89
C ALA A 120 -12.79 -1.80 -13.52
N SER A 121 -12.75 -2.07 -14.82
CA SER A 121 -11.51 -2.36 -15.55
C SER A 121 -10.45 -1.26 -15.39
N GLU A 122 -10.85 0.00 -15.30
CA GLU A 122 -9.94 1.13 -15.07
C GLU A 122 -9.25 1.07 -13.71
N HIS A 123 -10.01 0.83 -12.63
CA HIS A 123 -9.47 0.66 -11.29
C HIS A 123 -8.54 -0.55 -11.20
N LEU A 124 -8.91 -1.65 -11.87
CA LEU A 124 -8.10 -2.87 -11.87
C LEU A 124 -6.78 -2.66 -12.63
N ASN A 125 -6.80 -1.96 -13.77
CA ASN A 125 -5.61 -1.61 -14.54
C ASN A 125 -4.68 -0.68 -13.76
N CYS A 126 -5.26 0.30 -13.04
CA CYS A 126 -4.52 1.17 -12.14
C CYS A 126 -3.84 0.35 -11.02
N TRP A 127 -4.60 -0.54 -10.37
CA TRP A 127 -4.05 -1.45 -9.36
C TRP A 127 -2.98 -2.39 -9.92
N HIS A 128 -3.15 -2.90 -11.14
CA HIS A 128 -2.17 -3.76 -11.79
C HIS A 128 -0.85 -3.02 -12.05
N THR A 129 -0.93 -1.76 -12.47
CA THR A 129 0.23 -0.87 -12.63
C THR A 129 1.01 -0.75 -11.31
N TYR A 130 0.29 -0.60 -10.19
CA TYR A 130 0.88 -0.58 -8.86
C TYR A 130 1.56 -1.91 -8.48
N VAL A 131 0.88 -3.04 -8.70
CA VAL A 131 1.44 -4.38 -8.42
C VAL A 131 2.72 -4.63 -9.22
N MET A 132 2.75 -4.20 -10.49
CA MET A 132 3.95 -4.30 -11.34
C MET A 132 5.12 -3.48 -10.78
N ALA A 133 4.86 -2.25 -10.30
CA ALA A 133 5.88 -1.43 -9.65
C ALA A 133 6.42 -2.11 -8.38
N CYS A 134 5.54 -2.64 -7.52
CA CYS A 134 5.94 -3.40 -6.34
C CYS A 134 6.80 -4.62 -6.69
N GLY A 135 6.46 -5.32 -7.78
CA GLY A 135 7.24 -6.45 -8.29
C GLY A 135 8.67 -6.05 -8.64
N LEU A 136 8.85 -4.98 -9.42
CA LEU A 136 10.19 -4.48 -9.75
C LEU A 136 10.99 -4.12 -8.51
N LEU A 137 10.36 -3.49 -7.51
CA LEU A 137 11.05 -3.04 -6.29
C LEU A 137 11.32 -4.15 -5.27
N SER A 138 10.57 -5.26 -5.31
CA SER A 138 10.58 -6.27 -4.25
C SER A 138 10.93 -7.70 -4.68
N ALA A 139 11.00 -7.97 -6.00
CA ALA A 139 11.25 -9.32 -6.52
C ALA A 139 12.74 -9.61 -6.78
N VAL A 140 13.59 -8.58 -6.91
CA VAL A 140 15.02 -8.73 -7.21
C VAL A 140 15.90 -8.38 -6.01
N PRO A 141 16.95 -9.19 -5.73
CA PRO A 141 17.91 -8.90 -4.66
C PRO A 141 18.81 -7.70 -4.97
N VAL A 142 18.94 -7.32 -6.24
CA VAL A 142 19.70 -6.15 -6.70
C VAL A 142 18.84 -5.35 -7.68
N LEU A 143 18.66 -4.07 -7.40
CA LEU A 143 17.89 -3.15 -8.25
C LEU A 143 18.81 -2.47 -9.25
N SER A 144 18.53 -2.61 -10.55
CA SER A 144 19.22 -1.83 -11.56
C SER A 144 18.64 -0.42 -11.67
N HIS A 145 19.44 0.51 -12.21
CA HIS A 145 18.95 1.86 -12.52
C HIS A 145 17.76 1.86 -13.49
N ASN A 146 17.70 0.88 -14.39
CA ASN A 146 16.60 0.76 -15.33
C ASN A 146 15.32 0.27 -14.64
N ASP A 147 15.43 -0.65 -13.69
CA ASP A 147 14.30 -1.14 -12.90
C ASP A 147 13.73 -0.02 -12.03
N LEU A 148 14.61 0.79 -11.43
CA LEU A 148 14.20 1.99 -10.68
C LEU A 148 13.44 2.98 -11.55
N LYS A 149 13.95 3.30 -12.75
CA LYS A 149 13.26 4.20 -13.70
C LYS A 149 11.90 3.64 -14.10
N LYS A 150 11.80 2.34 -14.36
CA LYS A 150 10.52 1.68 -14.70
C LYS A 150 9.55 1.72 -13.52
N ALA A 151 10.01 1.39 -12.31
CA ALA A 151 9.20 1.42 -11.12
C ALA A 151 8.68 2.83 -10.84
N ASP A 152 9.54 3.85 -10.97
CA ASP A 152 9.15 5.27 -10.83
C ASP A 152 8.07 5.66 -11.83
N MET A 153 8.25 5.37 -13.13
CA MET A 153 7.24 5.63 -14.16
C MET A 153 5.91 4.92 -13.87
N LEU A 154 5.94 3.67 -13.38
CA LEU A 154 4.74 2.93 -13.02
C LEU A 154 4.04 3.53 -11.79
N LEU A 155 4.80 3.96 -10.77
CA LEU A 155 4.24 4.62 -9.59
C LEU A 155 3.62 5.98 -9.95
N LEU A 156 4.28 6.77 -10.81
CA LEU A 156 3.72 8.01 -11.32
C LEU A 156 2.44 7.78 -12.12
N LYS A 157 2.42 6.74 -12.97
CA LYS A 157 1.22 6.34 -13.71
C LYS A 157 0.10 5.92 -12.77
N PHE A 158 0.41 5.16 -11.72
CA PHE A 158 -0.55 4.78 -10.69
C PHE A 158 -1.12 6.02 -9.97
N CYS A 159 -0.27 6.97 -9.56
CA CYS A 159 -0.71 8.19 -8.89
C CYS A 159 -1.57 9.11 -9.77
N THR A 160 -1.27 9.17 -11.07
CA THR A 160 -2.02 10.00 -12.03
C THR A 160 -3.34 9.35 -12.44
N GLN A 161 -3.37 8.02 -12.63
CA GLN A 161 -4.58 7.28 -12.95
C GLN A 161 -5.49 7.04 -11.74
N GLY A 162 -4.92 6.94 -10.55
CA GLY A 162 -5.65 6.68 -9.30
C GLY A 162 -6.43 7.88 -8.77
N SER A 163 -6.29 9.08 -9.37
CA SER A 163 -7.05 10.28 -8.99
C SER A 163 -8.53 10.17 -9.42
N MET A 164 -9.23 9.13 -8.98
CA MET A 164 -10.67 9.03 -9.10
C MET A 164 -11.32 10.02 -8.13
N ASP A 165 -12.06 10.96 -8.71
CA ASP A 165 -12.94 11.97 -8.10
C ASP A 165 -12.28 13.24 -7.55
N GLY A 166 -11.37 13.85 -8.32
CA GLY A 166 -11.03 15.27 -8.19
C GLY A 166 -10.31 15.69 -6.89
N LYS A 167 -9.97 14.75 -6.01
CA LYS A 167 -9.09 14.99 -4.85
C LYS A 167 -7.84 14.14 -5.01
N LYS A 168 -6.71 14.83 -5.20
CA LYS A 168 -5.38 14.23 -5.23
C LYS A 168 -5.16 13.44 -3.94
N PHE A 169 -4.43 12.32 -4.03
CA PHE A 169 -3.83 11.68 -2.87
C PHE A 169 -2.77 12.63 -2.28
N ALA A 170 -3.20 13.58 -1.47
CA ALA A 170 -2.38 14.49 -0.71
C ALA A 170 -3.11 14.83 0.59
#